data_AF-A0A520MYL9-F1
#
_entry.id   AF-A0A520MYL9-F1
#
_cell.length_a   1.000
_cell.length_b   1.000
_cell.length_c   1.000
_cell.angle_alpha   90.00
_cell.angle_beta   90.00
_cell.angle_gamma   90.00
#
_symmetry.space_group_name_H-M   'P 1'
#
loop_
_entity.id
_entity.type
_entity.pdbx_description
1 polymer ?
#
loop_
_entity_poly.entity_id
_entity_poly.type
_entity_poly.pdbx_seq_one_letter_code
_entity_poly.pdbx_strand_id
1 'polypeptide(L)'
;MKKLILIILIFSSIDLYANFDDKCSVLITLRFQSNEDAYQDALNKINQCEKYDILSVTSFLDLSISKVYITDLIQTFCMFNHEIVTLLDEKTSNLSCVHRGNARTERKFN
;
A
#
# COMPACT_ATOMS: atom_id res chain seq x y z
N MET A 1 27.54 -27.00 27.48
CA MET A 1 27.42 -27.01 26.01
C MET A 1 26.03 -27.46 25.53
N LYS A 2 25.46 -28.57 26.02
CA LYS A 2 24.10 -29.02 25.64
C LYS A 2 22.95 -28.01 25.88
N LYS A 3 22.98 -27.25 27.00
CA LYS A 3 21.93 -26.24 27.30
C LYS A 3 21.99 -24.99 26.41
N LEU A 4 23.14 -24.69 25.81
CA LEU A 4 23.30 -23.51 24.95
C LEU A 4 22.71 -23.74 23.54
N ILE A 5 22.77 -24.99 23.06
CA ILE A 5 22.22 -25.41 21.77
C ILE A 5 20.68 -25.33 21.77
N LEU A 6 20.04 -25.59 22.91
CA LEU A 6 18.59 -25.51 23.04
C LEU A 6 18.05 -24.08 22.89
N ILE A 7 18.83 -23.08 23.31
CA ILE A 7 18.44 -21.66 23.22
C ILE A 7 18.52 -21.17 21.76
N ILE A 8 19.50 -21.65 20.99
CA ILE A 8 19.69 -21.25 19.58
C ILE A 8 18.54 -21.77 18.70
N LEU A 9 17.99 -22.94 19.01
CA LEU A 9 16.85 -23.53 18.27
C LEU A 9 15.52 -22.81 18.53
N ILE A 10 15.39 -22.05 19.63
CA ILE A 10 14.18 -21.28 19.96
C ILE A 10 14.18 -19.92 19.24
N PHE A 11 15.34 -19.41 18.84
CA PHE A 11 15.47 -18.14 18.11
C PHE A 11 15.39 -18.28 16.58
N SER A 12 15.34 -19.49 16.03
CA SER A 12 15.32 -19.71 14.57
C SER A 12 13.93 -19.79 13.95
N SER A 13 12.85 -19.66 14.72
CA SER A 13 11.47 -19.65 14.21
C SER A 13 10.93 -18.25 13.93
N ILE A 14 11.81 -17.31 13.55
CA ILE A 14 11.37 -16.03 13.02
C ILE A 14 11.00 -16.28 11.57
N ASP A 15 9.71 -16.32 11.27
CA ASP A 15 9.21 -16.42 9.90
C ASP A 15 9.67 -15.20 9.09
N LEU A 16 10.82 -15.32 8.43
CA LEU A 16 11.28 -14.40 7.40
C LEU A 16 10.64 -14.82 6.06
N TYR A 17 9.32 -14.82 6.02
CA TYR A 17 8.56 -14.89 4.77
C TYR A 17 7.92 -13.54 4.54
N ALA A 18 8.69 -12.59 3.98
CA ALA A 18 8.10 -11.46 3.31
C ALA A 18 7.61 -11.97 1.95
N ASN A 19 6.34 -12.35 1.87
CA ASN A 19 5.73 -12.82 0.64
C ASN A 19 5.38 -11.61 -0.24
N PHE A 20 6.37 -11.07 -0.94
CA PHE A 20 6.16 -9.95 -1.87
C PHE A 20 5.28 -10.32 -3.09
N ASP A 21 4.87 -11.59 -3.20
CA ASP A 21 3.93 -12.05 -4.22
C ASP A 21 2.47 -11.67 -3.90
N ASP A 22 2.17 -11.31 -2.64
CA ASP A 22 0.82 -10.91 -2.24
C ASP A 22 0.54 -9.47 -2.70
N LYS A 23 -0.40 -9.38 -3.66
CA LYS A 23 -0.79 -8.13 -4.31
C LYS A 23 -2.10 -7.61 -3.70
N CYS A 24 -2.06 -6.45 -3.07
CA CYS A 24 -3.26 -5.75 -2.63
C CYS A 24 -3.79 -4.82 -3.75
N SER A 25 -4.89 -5.24 -4.39
CA SER A 25 -5.48 -4.50 -5.52
C SER A 25 -6.57 -3.55 -5.05
N VAL A 26 -6.46 -2.27 -5.42
CA VAL A 26 -7.37 -1.20 -5.01
C VAL A 26 -7.89 -0.48 -6.25
N LEU A 27 -9.19 -0.24 -6.29
CA LEU A 27 -9.88 0.41 -7.40
C LEU A 27 -10.46 1.75 -6.94
N ILE A 28 -10.12 2.82 -7.65
CA ILE A 28 -10.70 4.15 -7.43
C ILE A 28 -11.59 4.50 -8.63
N THR A 29 -12.89 4.63 -8.38
CA THR A 29 -13.86 4.97 -9.42
C THR A 29 -15.05 5.71 -8.83
N LEU A 30 -15.66 6.62 -9.61
CA LEU A 30 -16.92 7.26 -9.26
C LEU A 30 -18.12 6.30 -9.34
N ARG A 31 -17.97 5.12 -9.97
CA ARG A 31 -19.05 4.14 -10.08
C ARG A 31 -19.24 3.41 -8.75
N PHE A 32 -20.09 4.00 -7.94
CA PHE A 32 -20.49 3.53 -6.62
C PHE A 32 -21.08 2.11 -6.61
N GLN A 33 -20.58 1.28 -5.69
CA GLN A 33 -21.35 0.21 -5.04
C GLN A 33 -21.73 0.59 -3.58
N SER A 34 -21.30 1.75 -3.07
CA SER A 34 -21.56 2.27 -1.71
C SER A 34 -21.92 3.77 -1.74
N ASN A 35 -22.19 4.42 -0.61
CA ASN A 35 -22.45 5.88 -0.53
C ASN A 35 -21.21 6.69 -0.11
N GLU A 36 -20.04 6.06 -0.02
CA GLU A 36 -18.81 6.63 0.52
C GLU A 36 -17.93 7.20 -0.59
N ASP A 37 -17.28 8.36 -0.34
CA ASP A 37 -16.39 8.99 -1.32
C ASP A 37 -15.36 7.99 -1.88
N ALA A 38 -15.12 8.05 -3.19
CA ALA A 38 -14.30 7.07 -3.91
C ALA A 38 -12.87 6.99 -3.34
N TYR A 39 -12.35 8.09 -2.79
CA TYR A 39 -11.06 8.09 -2.13
C TYR A 39 -11.11 7.41 -0.76
N GLN A 40 -12.15 7.66 0.03
CA GLN A 40 -12.31 7.01 1.34
C GLN A 40 -12.49 5.49 1.23
N ASP A 41 -13.25 5.00 0.25
CA ASP A 41 -13.34 3.56 -0.04
C ASP A 41 -11.95 2.96 -0.36
N ALA A 42 -11.13 3.68 -1.12
CA ALA A 42 -9.77 3.27 -1.43
C ALA A 42 -8.90 3.21 -0.17
N LEU A 43 -8.96 4.22 0.71
CA LEU A 43 -8.23 4.23 1.98
C LEU A 43 -8.67 3.06 2.89
N ASN A 44 -9.97 2.79 2.96
CA ASN A 44 -10.51 1.69 3.75
C ASN A 44 -9.98 0.33 3.27
N LYS A 45 -9.88 0.13 1.96
CA LYS A 45 -9.26 -1.07 1.36
C LYS A 45 -7.75 -1.14 1.61
N ILE A 46 -7.04 -0.02 1.45
CA ILE A 46 -5.59 0.04 1.70
C ILE A 46 -5.26 -0.30 3.15
N ASN A 47 -6.08 0.16 4.11
CA ASN A 47 -5.90 -0.13 5.52
C ASN A 47 -6.10 -1.61 5.88
N GLN A 48 -6.65 -2.42 4.97
CA GLN A 48 -6.79 -3.87 5.12
C GLN A 48 -5.60 -4.64 4.50
N CYS A 49 -4.72 -3.98 3.75
CA CYS A 49 -3.55 -4.61 3.13
C CYS A 49 -2.46 -4.92 4.17
N GLU A 50 -1.65 -5.94 3.91
CA GLU A 50 -0.56 -6.31 4.80
C GLU A 50 0.73 -5.54 4.48
N LYS A 51 1.55 -5.33 5.51
CA LYS A 51 2.84 -4.68 5.35
C LYS A 51 3.72 -5.48 4.37
N TYR A 52 4.34 -4.77 3.44
CA TYR A 52 5.18 -5.28 2.35
C TYR A 52 4.43 -5.91 1.16
N ASP A 53 3.09 -5.91 1.16
CA ASP A 53 2.31 -6.23 -0.03
C ASP A 53 2.61 -5.27 -1.17
N ILE A 54 2.39 -5.72 -2.41
CA ILE A 54 2.37 -4.83 -3.56
C ILE A 54 1.02 -4.13 -3.63
N LEU A 55 0.99 -2.84 -3.24
CA LEU A 55 -0.17 -1.97 -3.48
C LEU A 55 -0.29 -1.70 -4.97
N SER A 56 -1.38 -2.16 -5.56
CA SER A 56 -1.72 -1.92 -6.96
C SER A 56 -3.02 -1.15 -7.04
N VAL A 57 -2.91 0.14 -7.27
CA VAL A 57 -4.03 1.07 -7.34
C VAL A 57 -4.33 1.41 -8.78
N THR A 58 -5.58 1.19 -9.20
CA THR A 58 -6.08 1.59 -10.52
C THR A 58 -7.16 2.64 -10.34
N SER A 59 -6.99 3.80 -10.97
CA SER A 59 -7.93 4.91 -10.95
C SER A 59 -8.56 5.12 -12.32
N PHE A 60 -9.88 5.19 -12.35
CA PHE A 60 -10.70 5.55 -13.51
C PHE A 60 -11.23 6.99 -13.42
N LEU A 61 -10.63 7.81 -12.57
CA LEU A 61 -10.94 9.23 -12.42
C LEU A 61 -10.17 10.06 -13.44
N ASP A 62 -10.63 11.29 -13.66
CA ASP A 62 -9.92 12.28 -14.47
C ASP A 62 -8.45 12.43 -14.04
N LEU A 63 -7.59 12.70 -15.01
CA LEU A 63 -6.13 12.80 -14.82
C LEU A 63 -5.74 13.70 -13.65
N SER A 64 -6.39 14.86 -13.51
CA SER A 64 -6.09 15.83 -12.45
C SER A 64 -6.39 15.27 -11.06
N ILE A 65 -7.52 14.58 -10.90
CA ILE A 65 -7.93 13.97 -9.63
C ILE A 65 -7.05 12.75 -9.33
N SER A 66 -6.84 11.89 -10.33
CA SER A 66 -5.96 10.73 -10.24
C SER A 66 -4.55 11.12 -9.79
N LYS A 67 -4.01 12.23 -10.31
CA LYS A 67 -2.69 12.74 -9.90
C LYS A 67 -2.64 13.13 -8.43
N VAL A 68 -3.67 13.82 -7.93
CA VAL A 68 -3.74 14.22 -6.51
C VAL A 68 -3.79 12.99 -5.62
N TYR A 69 -4.70 12.06 -5.89
CA TYR A 69 -4.86 10.85 -5.08
C TYR A 69 -3.64 9.94 -5.13
N ILE A 70 -3.09 9.65 -6.31
CA ILE A 70 -1.88 8.82 -6.43
C ILE A 70 -0.70 9.46 -5.68
N THR A 71 -0.57 10.78 -5.75
CA THR A 71 0.51 11.49 -5.02
C THR A 71 0.35 11.33 -3.51
N ASP A 72 -0.86 11.50 -2.99
CA ASP A 72 -1.14 11.29 -1.57
C ASP A 72 -0.88 9.84 -1.15
N LEU A 73 -1.36 8.86 -1.92
CA LEU A 73 -1.11 7.44 -1.64
C LEU A 73 0.39 7.09 -1.62
N ILE A 74 1.17 7.65 -2.54
CA ILE A 74 2.63 7.51 -2.54
C ILE A 74 3.24 8.09 -1.25
N GLN A 75 2.81 9.29 -0.89
CA GLN A 75 3.30 9.99 0.30
C GLN A 75 2.85 9.31 1.59
N THR A 76 1.73 8.61 1.60
CA THR A 76 1.13 8.09 2.83
C THR A 76 1.43 6.61 3.03
N PHE A 77 1.40 5.78 1.98
CA PHE A 77 1.43 4.31 2.10
C PHE A 77 2.58 3.61 1.37
N CYS A 78 3.29 4.27 0.46
CA CYS A 78 4.39 3.64 -0.28
C CYS A 78 5.76 3.77 0.41
N MET A 79 6.59 2.74 0.27
CA MET A 79 8.01 2.78 0.61
C MET A 79 8.83 3.43 -0.52
N PHE A 80 9.33 4.65 -0.30
CA PHE A 80 10.14 5.39 -1.30
C PHE A 80 11.46 4.72 -1.68
N ASN A 81 11.94 3.81 -0.83
CA ASN A 81 13.20 3.10 -1.01
C ASN A 81 13.07 1.95 -2.03
N HIS A 82 11.83 1.62 -2.41
CA HIS A 82 11.51 0.59 -3.39
C HIS A 82 11.01 1.27 -4.67
N GLU A 83 11.05 0.53 -5.77
CA GLU A 83 10.54 1.01 -7.04
C GLU A 83 9.05 1.33 -6.95
N ILE A 84 8.68 2.50 -7.49
CA ILE A 84 7.31 2.96 -7.60
C ILE A 84 7.02 3.13 -9.09
N VAL A 85 6.04 2.40 -9.59
CA VAL A 85 5.57 2.54 -10.97
C VAL A 85 4.31 3.37 -10.95
N THR A 86 4.34 4.52 -11.62
CA THR A 86 3.14 5.34 -11.86
C THR A 86 2.93 5.56 -13.35
N LEU A 87 1.71 5.33 -13.79
CA LEU A 87 1.26 5.64 -15.14
C LEU A 87 0.02 6.51 -15.02
N LEU A 88 0.13 7.78 -15.38
CA LEU A 88 -0.99 8.71 -15.39
C LEU A 88 -1.49 8.88 -16.82
N ASP A 89 -2.77 8.62 -17.05
CA ASP A 89 -3.44 8.72 -18.34
C ASP A 89 -4.80 9.41 -18.17
N GLU A 90 -5.34 9.97 -19.25
CA GLU A 90 -6.68 10.58 -19.29
C GLU A 90 -7.79 9.58 -18.94
N LYS A 91 -7.61 8.30 -19.28
CA LYS A 91 -8.66 7.27 -19.10
C LYS A 91 -8.45 6.38 -17.88
N THR A 92 -7.21 5.96 -17.64
CA THR A 92 -6.87 4.98 -16.60
C THR A 92 -5.50 5.25 -16.02
N SER A 93 -5.43 5.66 -14.76
CA SER A 93 -4.18 5.86 -14.06
C SER A 93 -3.85 4.66 -13.18
N ASN A 94 -2.58 4.27 -13.09
CA ASN A 94 -2.12 3.14 -12.31
C ASN A 94 -0.96 3.54 -11.39
N LEU A 95 -0.95 2.97 -10.19
CA LEU A 95 0.13 3.05 -9.22
C LEU A 95 0.45 1.63 -8.74
N SER A 96 1.72 1.26 -8.77
CA SER A 96 2.24 0.04 -8.13
C SER A 96 3.40 0.41 -7.21
N CYS A 97 3.31 0.04 -5.93
CA CYS A 97 4.38 0.28 -4.96
C CYS A 97 4.37 -0.74 -3.83
N VAL A 98 5.48 -0.85 -3.09
CA VAL A 98 5.55 -1.67 -1.87
C VAL A 98 4.82 -0.96 -0.72
N HIS A 99 3.87 -1.64 -0.09
CA HIS A 99 3.11 -1.17 1.05
C HIS A 99 4.00 -1.08 2.29
N ARG A 100 3.97 0.07 2.97
CA ARG A 100 4.69 0.23 4.25
C ARG A 100 3.95 -0.36 5.46
N GLY A 101 2.70 -0.77 5.30
CA GLY A 101 1.74 -1.00 6.39
C GLY A 101 1.07 0.32 6.78
N ASN A 102 1.23 0.76 8.02
CA ASN A 102 0.51 1.93 8.52
C ASN A 102 0.85 3.25 7.79
N ALA A 103 -0.19 4.08 7.59
CA ALA A 103 -0.10 5.43 7.06
C ALA A 103 0.99 6.26 7.76
N ARG A 104 1.71 7.10 7.00
CA ARG A 104 2.59 8.11 7.59
C ARG A 104 1.75 9.05 8.46
N THR A 105 2.24 9.36 9.66
CA THR A 105 1.68 10.47 10.43
C THR A 105 1.91 11.75 9.66
N GLU A 106 0.83 12.40 9.24
CA GLU A 106 0.91 13.74 8.69
C GLU A 106 1.58 14.65 9.71
N ARG A 107 2.59 15.39 9.27
CA ARG A 107 3.16 16.44 10.10
C ARG A 107 2.09 17.51 10.24
N LYS A 108 1.52 17.64 11.44
CA LYS A 108 0.73 18.81 11.79
C LYS A 108 1.64 20.03 11.69
N PHE A 109 1.38 20.88 10.70
CA PHE A 109 1.94 22.23 10.71
C PHE A 109 1.18 23.00 11.80
N ASN A 110 1.83 23.16 12.95
CA ASN A 110 1.37 24.06 14.00
C ASN A 110 1.58 25.51 13.60
#